data_AF-A0A9D7ELG1-F1
#
_entry.id   AF-A0A9D7ELG1-F1
#
_cell.length_a   1.000
_cell.length_b   1.000
_cell.length_c   1.000
_cell.angle_alpha   90.00
_cell.angle_beta   90.00
_cell.angle_gamma   90.00
#
_symmetry.space_group_name_H-M   'P 1'
#
loop_
_entity.id
_entity.type
_entity.pdbx_description
1 polymer ?
#
loop_
_entity_poly.entity_id
_entity_poly.type
_entity_poly.pdbx_seq_one_letter_code
_entity_poly.pdbx_strand_id
1 'polypeptide(L)'
;MPFTNSEIVRRHLVESISLRDSYRDVAVEMSGLATIALMHSQLKEGSLVVKGKELGAPHATLVTLGDLPCPLGYTNLIPDSVVVASDTSLGRIYTEHVDYHIDYVQGTIQRLDGEIAAGATVAVWFFAYRVYQRNSDYAVDHIRGTIRRITGSQIEDGQTVFVDYETQSLTLDEAQLDNAVAEADDLLLSLIDESYHDSSNQGLVTAETYLALAVLCRVKAMSALQQPGGTSTANHWQELGANYFADGLKIAHRFAPVRGQLSSPVRVTGGDSR
;
A
#
# COMPACT_ATOMS: atom_id res chain seq x y z
N MET A 1 19.05 -10.31 26.66
CA MET A 1 19.01 -9.50 25.42
C MET A 1 17.81 -10.00 24.64
N PRO A 2 17.03 -9.12 24.00
CA PRO A 2 15.91 -9.55 23.17
C PRO A 2 16.34 -10.60 22.14
N PHE A 3 15.49 -11.59 21.87
CA PHE A 3 15.68 -12.58 20.81
C PHE A 3 15.44 -11.96 19.42
N THR A 4 14.65 -10.89 19.32
CA THR A 4 14.40 -10.12 18.10
C THR A 4 15.06 -8.73 18.12
N ASN A 5 15.00 -7.99 17.01
CA ASN A 5 15.44 -6.60 16.94
C ASN A 5 14.57 -5.78 15.96
N SER A 6 14.76 -4.46 15.96
CA SER A 6 13.98 -3.52 15.14
C SER A 6 14.09 -3.81 13.63
N GLU A 7 15.24 -4.31 13.16
CA GLU A 7 15.45 -4.67 11.75
C GLU A 7 14.59 -5.88 11.33
N ILE A 8 14.56 -6.93 12.14
CA ILE A 8 13.75 -8.14 11.88
C ILE A 8 12.26 -7.77 11.86
N VAL A 9 11.80 -7.00 12.85
CA VAL A 9 10.41 -6.54 12.94
C VAL A 9 10.04 -5.68 11.74
N ARG A 10 10.90 -4.73 11.35
CA ARG A 10 10.68 -3.87 10.18
C ARG A 10 10.56 -4.68 8.89
N ARG A 11 11.47 -5.65 8.68
CA ARG A 11 11.45 -6.51 7.49
C ARG A 11 10.13 -7.27 7.38
N HIS A 12 9.67 -7.86 8.48
CA HIS A 12 8.39 -8.57 8.49
C HIS A 12 7.20 -7.66 8.24
N LEU A 13 7.24 -6.43 8.73
CA LEU A 13 6.17 -5.46 8.49
C LEU A 13 6.11 -5.02 7.02
N VAL A 14 7.25 -4.83 6.37
CA VAL A 14 7.32 -4.52 4.93
C VAL A 14 6.84 -5.70 4.07
N GLU A 15 7.23 -6.92 4.41
CA GLU A 15 6.84 -8.12 3.66
C GLU A 15 5.35 -8.47 3.83
N SER A 16 4.80 -8.30 5.03
CA SER A 16 3.38 -8.58 5.33
C SER A 16 2.43 -7.49 4.81
N ILE A 17 2.92 -6.26 4.67
CA ILE A 17 2.18 -5.12 4.14
C ILE A 17 2.62 -4.89 2.68
N SER A 18 2.34 -5.85 1.81
CA SER A 18 2.31 -5.60 0.35
C SER A 18 1.04 -4.81 0.01
N LEU A 19 0.90 -3.60 0.55
CA LEU A 19 -0.14 -2.68 0.13
C LEU A 19 0.27 -2.09 -1.22
N ARG A 20 -0.66 -2.12 -2.20
CA ARG A 20 -0.53 -1.22 -3.35
C ARG A 20 -0.51 0.20 -2.80
N ASP A 21 0.67 0.80 -2.79
CA ASP A 21 0.85 2.18 -2.32
C ASP A 21 0.44 3.20 -3.38
N SER A 22 0.01 2.76 -4.57
CA SER A 22 -0.46 3.61 -5.65
C SER A 22 -1.86 3.21 -6.12
N TYR A 23 -2.75 4.19 -6.17
CA TYR A 23 -4.12 4.08 -6.67
C TYR A 23 -4.24 4.94 -7.91
N ARG A 24 -4.92 4.42 -8.94
CA ARG A 24 -5.13 5.11 -10.21
C ARG A 24 -6.59 5.05 -10.62
N ASP A 25 -7.02 6.09 -11.32
CA ASP A 25 -8.33 6.25 -11.93
C ASP A 25 -9.49 6.06 -10.94
N VAL A 26 -9.30 6.47 -9.67
CA VAL A 26 -10.36 6.41 -8.66
C VAL A 26 -11.40 7.47 -9.01
N ALA A 27 -12.58 7.02 -9.46
CA ALA A 27 -13.66 7.90 -9.86
C ALA A 27 -14.33 8.57 -8.65
N VAL A 28 -14.47 9.89 -8.70
CA VAL A 28 -15.09 10.72 -7.66
C VAL A 28 -15.99 11.76 -8.31
N GLU A 29 -17.24 11.84 -7.88
CA GLU A 29 -18.17 12.89 -8.34
C GLU A 29 -18.05 14.14 -7.47
N MET A 30 -17.68 15.27 -8.08
CA MET A 30 -17.43 16.54 -7.38
C MET A 30 -18.68 17.43 -7.38
N SER A 31 -19.62 17.16 -6.48
CA SER A 31 -20.88 17.94 -6.37
C SER A 31 -20.75 19.10 -5.36
N GLY A 32 -21.09 20.30 -5.80
CA GLY A 32 -21.02 21.56 -5.07
C GLY A 32 -19.60 21.93 -4.66
N LEU A 33 -19.47 22.34 -3.40
CA LEU A 33 -18.19 22.61 -2.71
C LEU A 33 -17.98 21.62 -1.56
N ALA A 34 -18.67 20.48 -1.60
CA ALA A 34 -18.60 19.49 -0.55
C ALA A 34 -17.19 18.87 -0.49
N THR A 35 -16.76 18.55 0.72
CA THR A 35 -15.56 17.76 0.95
C THR A 35 -15.90 16.28 0.79
N ILE A 36 -15.12 15.59 -0.03
CA ILE A 36 -15.29 14.19 -0.35
C ILE A 36 -14.12 13.41 0.23
N ALA A 37 -14.41 12.32 0.93
CA ALA A 37 -13.39 11.39 1.40
C ALA A 37 -12.99 10.44 0.27
N LEU A 38 -11.69 10.31 0.03
CA LEU A 38 -11.14 9.22 -0.75
C LEU A 38 -11.17 7.94 0.08
N MET A 39 -10.95 6.81 -0.59
CA MET A 39 -10.92 5.49 0.05
C MET A 39 -9.82 5.37 1.11
N HIS A 40 -8.72 6.11 0.96
CA HIS A 40 -7.56 6.05 1.85
C HIS A 40 -7.24 7.44 2.43
N SER A 41 -6.70 7.43 3.65
CA SER A 41 -6.09 8.59 4.31
C SER A 41 -4.56 8.54 4.21
N GLN A 42 -3.85 9.51 4.79
CA GLN A 42 -2.38 9.56 4.77
C GLN A 42 -1.80 9.48 3.36
N LEU A 43 -2.32 10.32 2.47
CA LEU A 43 -1.82 10.41 1.11
C LEU A 43 -0.40 10.99 1.13
N LYS A 44 0.49 10.42 0.33
CA LYS A 44 1.83 10.98 0.13
C LYS A 44 1.71 12.37 -0.49
N GLU A 45 2.32 13.36 0.13
CA GLU A 45 2.24 14.74 -0.37
C GLU A 45 2.77 14.86 -1.80
N GLY A 46 2.01 15.54 -2.65
CA GLY A 46 2.37 15.76 -4.06
C GLY A 46 2.13 14.56 -4.98
N SER A 47 1.68 13.42 -4.47
CA SER A 47 1.32 12.26 -5.30
C SER A 47 -0.06 12.37 -5.95
N LEU A 48 -0.94 13.22 -5.42
CA LEU A 48 -2.33 13.30 -5.85
C LEU A 48 -2.47 14.09 -7.16
N VAL A 49 -3.07 13.46 -8.16
CA VAL A 49 -3.40 14.05 -9.47
C VAL A 49 -4.91 13.89 -9.68
N VAL A 50 -5.60 15.01 -9.91
CA VAL A 50 -7.03 15.02 -10.25
C VAL A 50 -7.17 15.29 -11.74
N LYS A 51 -7.89 14.43 -12.44
CA LYS A 51 -8.00 14.47 -13.90
C LYS A 51 -9.45 14.27 -14.35
N GLY A 52 -9.87 14.96 -15.40
CA GLY A 52 -11.22 14.91 -15.96
C GLY A 52 -11.22 14.40 -17.39
N LYS A 53 -12.26 13.65 -17.79
CA LYS A 53 -12.47 13.32 -19.20
C LYS A 53 -13.05 14.52 -19.92
N GLU A 54 -12.37 15.00 -20.96
CA GLU A 54 -12.97 15.93 -21.90
C GLU A 54 -13.70 15.15 -22.99
N LEU A 55 -14.98 15.46 -23.20
CA LEU A 55 -15.75 14.94 -24.32
C LEU A 55 -15.44 15.84 -25.53
N GLY A 56 -14.46 15.44 -26.34
CA GLY A 56 -14.00 16.19 -27.50
C GLY A 56 -13.70 15.32 -28.71
N ALA A 57 -13.04 15.90 -29.72
CA ALA A 57 -12.42 15.12 -30.79
C ALA A 57 -11.08 14.53 -30.28
N PRO A 58 -10.66 13.35 -30.77
CA PRO A 58 -9.36 12.80 -30.41
C PRO A 58 -8.24 13.74 -30.89
N HIS A 59 -7.17 13.82 -30.13
CA HIS A 59 -5.93 14.44 -30.59
C HIS A 59 -5.33 13.57 -31.69
N ALA A 60 -4.69 14.20 -32.68
CA ALA A 60 -3.99 13.51 -33.76
C ALA A 60 -2.59 14.10 -33.89
N THR A 61 -1.58 13.25 -33.98
CA THR A 61 -0.19 13.66 -34.18
C THR A 61 0.56 12.67 -35.06
N LEU A 62 1.58 13.16 -35.77
CA LEU A 62 2.51 12.33 -36.54
C LEU A 62 3.78 12.13 -35.73
N VAL A 63 4.20 10.88 -35.57
CA VAL A 63 5.34 10.52 -34.73
C VAL A 63 6.30 9.65 -35.54
N THR A 64 7.57 10.01 -35.54
CA THR A 64 8.63 9.17 -36.12
C THR A 64 9.20 8.27 -35.04
N LEU A 65 8.97 6.96 -35.17
CA LEU A 65 9.32 5.97 -34.15
C LEU A 65 10.71 5.37 -34.40
N GLY A 66 11.66 5.70 -33.53
CA GLY A 66 12.99 5.08 -33.47
C GLY A 66 13.06 3.96 -32.43
N ASP A 67 14.22 3.80 -31.81
CA ASP A 67 14.44 2.80 -30.74
C ASP A 67 14.13 3.33 -29.33
N LEU A 68 14.02 4.65 -29.17
CA LEU A 68 13.69 5.31 -27.90
C LEU A 68 12.21 5.70 -27.83
N PRO A 69 11.60 5.73 -26.63
CA PRO A 69 10.26 6.28 -26.44
C PRO A 69 10.15 7.73 -26.95
N CYS A 70 9.08 8.00 -27.69
CA CYS A 70 8.80 9.31 -28.27
C CYS A 70 7.60 9.97 -27.57
N PRO A 71 7.67 11.25 -27.19
CA PRO A 71 6.56 11.94 -26.54
C PRO A 71 5.42 12.26 -27.52
N LEU A 72 4.18 12.11 -27.06
CA LEU A 72 2.97 12.45 -27.81
C LEU A 72 2.52 13.92 -27.59
N GLY A 73 3.23 14.65 -26.73
CA GLY A 73 2.93 16.06 -26.41
C GLY A 73 1.86 16.26 -25.32
N TYR A 74 1.31 15.17 -24.80
CA TYR A 74 0.34 15.13 -23.71
C TYR A 74 0.78 14.12 -22.66
N THR A 75 0.33 14.27 -21.42
CA THR A 75 0.48 13.28 -20.35
C THR A 75 -0.89 12.80 -19.90
N ASN A 76 -0.97 11.73 -19.12
CA ASN A 76 -2.24 11.18 -18.63
C ASN A 76 -3.23 10.90 -19.76
N LEU A 77 -2.82 10.06 -20.70
CA LEU A 77 -3.67 9.56 -21.77
C LEU A 77 -4.74 8.65 -21.19
N ILE A 78 -5.93 8.65 -21.80
CA ILE A 78 -7.01 7.74 -21.40
C ILE A 78 -6.61 6.33 -21.87
N PRO A 79 -6.55 5.33 -20.97
CA PRO A 79 -6.31 3.94 -21.35
C PRO A 79 -7.26 3.45 -22.44
N ASP A 80 -6.76 2.59 -23.34
CA ASP A 80 -7.52 1.99 -24.43
C ASP A 80 -8.09 2.98 -25.46
N SER A 81 -7.65 4.25 -25.42
CA SER A 81 -8.12 5.30 -26.34
C SER A 81 -7.18 5.56 -27.51
N VAL A 82 -6.00 4.94 -27.50
CA VAL A 82 -4.92 5.21 -28.46
C VAL A 82 -5.06 4.31 -29.68
N VAL A 83 -5.00 4.91 -30.86
CA VAL A 83 -4.95 4.21 -32.15
C VAL A 83 -3.72 4.66 -32.91
N VAL A 84 -2.91 3.71 -33.38
CA VAL A 84 -1.70 3.98 -34.18
C VAL A 84 -1.91 3.40 -35.57
N ALA A 85 -1.71 4.20 -36.62
CA ALA A 85 -1.81 3.74 -37.99
C ALA A 85 -0.63 4.22 -38.86
N SER A 86 -0.46 3.60 -40.03
CA SER A 86 0.59 3.95 -41.00
C SER A 86 0.54 5.40 -41.50
N ASP A 87 -0.66 5.98 -41.52
CA ASP A 87 -0.93 7.30 -42.07
C ASP A 87 -2.26 7.83 -41.52
N THR A 88 -2.57 9.11 -41.79
CA THR A 88 -3.79 9.77 -41.33
C THR A 88 -5.09 9.26 -41.96
N SER A 89 -5.01 8.39 -42.97
CA SER A 89 -6.16 7.75 -43.63
C SER A 89 -6.46 6.37 -43.06
N LEU A 90 -5.81 5.99 -41.94
CA LEU A 90 -5.97 4.70 -41.26
C LEU A 90 -5.59 3.50 -42.14
N GLY A 91 -4.60 3.65 -43.03
CA GLY A 91 -4.20 2.60 -43.98
C GLY A 91 -3.96 1.22 -43.35
N ARG A 92 -2.99 1.12 -42.45
CA ARG A 92 -2.75 -0.06 -41.59
C ARG A 92 -2.83 0.37 -40.13
N ILE A 93 -3.69 -0.27 -39.35
CA ILE A 93 -3.77 -0.07 -37.89
C ILE A 93 -2.84 -1.07 -37.21
N TYR A 94 -1.97 -0.56 -36.35
CA TYR A 94 -1.03 -1.35 -35.57
C TYR A 94 -1.64 -1.76 -34.22
N THR A 95 -1.08 -2.80 -33.60
CA THR A 95 -1.59 -3.37 -32.36
C THR A 95 -0.68 -3.05 -31.18
N GLU A 96 -1.25 -2.51 -30.10
CA GLU A 96 -0.51 -2.27 -28.86
C GLU A 96 0.00 -3.60 -28.26
N HIS A 97 1.18 -3.55 -27.65
CA HIS A 97 1.96 -4.69 -27.13
C HIS A 97 2.48 -5.69 -28.18
N VAL A 98 2.21 -5.45 -29.46
CA VAL A 98 2.79 -6.20 -30.58
C VAL A 98 3.72 -5.30 -31.39
N ASP A 99 3.19 -4.17 -31.87
CA ASP A 99 3.91 -3.24 -32.75
C ASP A 99 4.46 -2.03 -31.98
N TYR A 100 3.77 -1.62 -30.92
CA TYR A 100 4.14 -0.48 -30.09
C TYR A 100 3.68 -0.67 -28.64
N HIS A 101 4.20 0.15 -27.73
CA HIS A 101 3.76 0.26 -26.34
C HIS A 101 3.49 1.72 -25.99
N ILE A 102 2.41 1.99 -25.25
CA ILE A 102 2.11 3.33 -24.73
C ILE A 102 2.38 3.38 -23.22
N ASP A 103 3.17 4.37 -22.79
CA ASP A 103 3.13 4.82 -21.41
C ASP A 103 2.02 5.87 -21.28
N TYR A 104 0.85 5.43 -20.79
CA TYR A 104 -0.32 6.30 -20.65
C TYR A 104 -0.11 7.43 -19.63
N VAL A 105 0.80 7.30 -18.67
CA VAL A 105 1.06 8.35 -17.68
C VAL A 105 1.96 9.42 -18.26
N GLN A 106 3.10 9.00 -18.82
CA GLN A 106 4.06 9.92 -19.42
C GLN A 106 3.62 10.41 -20.79
N GLY A 107 2.63 9.74 -21.40
CA GLY A 107 2.16 9.98 -22.76
C GLY A 107 3.27 9.82 -23.79
N THR A 108 3.99 8.70 -23.68
CA THR A 108 5.03 8.32 -24.65
C THR A 108 4.62 7.07 -25.40
N ILE A 109 5.09 6.96 -26.64
CA ILE A 109 4.95 5.77 -27.49
C ILE A 109 6.33 5.20 -27.78
N GLN A 110 6.48 3.90 -27.63
CA GLN A 110 7.71 3.18 -27.97
C GLN A 110 7.41 2.13 -29.03
N ARG A 111 8.29 2.05 -30.03
CA ARG A 111 8.26 0.98 -31.04
C ARG A 111 8.65 -0.36 -30.38
N LEU A 112 7.96 -1.43 -30.75
CA LEU A 112 8.36 -2.79 -30.46
C LEU A 112 8.88 -3.46 -31.74
N ASP A 113 9.46 -4.65 -31.63
CA ASP A 113 9.92 -5.42 -32.79
C ASP A 113 8.75 -6.13 -33.51
N GLY A 114 7.76 -5.34 -33.91
CA GLY A 114 6.62 -5.73 -34.73
C GLY A 114 6.72 -5.19 -36.16
N GLU A 115 5.59 -4.78 -36.71
CA GLU A 115 5.45 -4.44 -38.14
C GLU A 115 5.78 -2.98 -38.47
N ILE A 116 5.94 -2.13 -37.45
CA ILE A 116 6.40 -0.75 -37.62
C ILE A 116 7.91 -0.78 -37.87
N ALA A 117 8.33 -0.37 -39.07
CA ALA A 117 9.75 -0.26 -39.39
C ALA A 117 10.43 0.83 -38.54
N ALA A 118 11.70 0.62 -38.18
CA ALA A 118 12.49 1.63 -37.47
C ALA A 118 12.61 2.92 -38.31
N GLY A 119 12.33 4.06 -37.69
CA GLY A 119 12.29 5.37 -38.35
C GLY A 119 11.01 5.63 -39.15
N ALA A 120 10.01 4.75 -39.11
CA ALA A 120 8.72 5.00 -39.76
C ALA A 120 7.98 6.14 -39.06
N THR A 121 7.31 6.98 -39.86
CA THR A 121 6.34 7.97 -39.35
C THR A 121 4.97 7.32 -39.30
N VAL A 122 4.31 7.37 -38.15
CA VAL A 122 2.96 6.84 -37.92
C VAL A 122 2.02 7.97 -37.49
N ALA A 123 0.74 7.82 -37.78
CA ALA A 123 -0.31 8.67 -37.23
C ALA A 123 -0.84 8.07 -35.93
N VAL A 124 -0.90 8.89 -34.87
CA VAL A 124 -1.38 8.48 -33.55
C VAL A 124 -2.59 9.33 -33.20
N TRP A 125 -3.71 8.68 -32.89
CA TRP A 125 -4.89 9.32 -32.32
C TRP A 125 -5.08 8.88 -30.88
N PHE A 126 -5.49 9.80 -30.01
CA PHE A 126 -5.72 9.48 -28.60
C PHE A 126 -6.64 10.49 -27.92
N PHE A 127 -7.20 10.10 -26.79
CA PHE A 127 -7.80 11.02 -25.83
C PHE A 127 -6.87 11.20 -24.64
N ALA A 128 -6.79 12.42 -24.13
CA ALA A 128 -6.05 12.74 -22.91
C ALA A 128 -7.00 13.22 -21.83
N TYR A 129 -6.66 12.95 -20.58
CA TYR A 129 -7.34 13.59 -19.47
C TYR A 129 -6.91 15.05 -19.35
N ARG A 130 -7.84 15.92 -18.99
CA ARG A 130 -7.51 17.26 -18.50
C ARG A 130 -7.03 17.15 -17.06
N VAL A 131 -5.80 17.56 -16.79
CA VAL A 131 -5.24 17.59 -15.43
C VAL A 131 -5.61 18.91 -14.75
N TYR A 132 -6.26 18.81 -13.59
CA TYR A 132 -6.63 19.97 -12.78
C TYR A 132 -5.50 20.39 -11.84
N GLN A 133 -5.47 21.67 -11.47
CA GLN A 133 -4.42 22.25 -10.65
C GLN A 133 -4.83 22.33 -9.17
N ARG A 134 -3.97 21.80 -8.30
CA ARG A 134 -4.12 21.93 -6.84
C ARG A 134 -4.12 23.41 -6.43
N ASN A 135 -4.97 23.77 -5.47
CA ASN A 135 -5.18 25.13 -4.96
C ASN A 135 -5.79 26.14 -5.96
N SER A 136 -6.03 25.73 -7.20
CA SER A 136 -6.79 26.51 -8.19
C SER A 136 -8.15 25.86 -8.46
N ASP A 137 -8.13 24.57 -8.79
CA ASP A 137 -9.35 23.82 -9.14
C ASP A 137 -9.88 22.99 -7.97
N TYR A 138 -8.99 22.44 -7.16
CA TYR A 138 -9.35 21.62 -6.00
C TYR A 138 -8.40 21.85 -4.83
N ALA A 139 -8.89 21.59 -3.63
CA ALA A 139 -8.11 21.52 -2.40
C ALA A 139 -8.07 20.08 -1.90
N VAL A 140 -6.97 19.69 -1.26
CA VAL A 140 -6.73 18.35 -0.72
C VAL A 140 -6.23 18.45 0.72
N ASP A 141 -6.75 17.58 1.58
CA ASP A 141 -6.18 17.29 2.89
C ASP A 141 -5.52 15.91 2.82
N HIS A 142 -4.20 15.89 2.71
CA HIS A 142 -3.41 14.66 2.55
C HIS A 142 -3.50 13.75 3.79
N ILE A 143 -3.63 14.33 4.99
CA ILE A 143 -3.72 13.56 6.23
C ILE A 143 -5.06 12.83 6.28
N ARG A 144 -6.15 13.56 6.03
CA ARG A 144 -7.50 13.00 6.08
C ARG A 144 -7.90 12.24 4.81
N GLY A 145 -7.12 12.36 3.73
CA GLY A 145 -7.47 11.78 2.44
C GLY A 145 -8.74 12.38 1.85
N THR A 146 -8.93 13.69 2.00
CA THR A 146 -10.14 14.35 1.47
C THR A 146 -9.80 15.32 0.35
N ILE A 147 -10.71 15.44 -0.61
CA ILE A 147 -10.63 16.41 -1.71
C ILE A 147 -11.90 17.24 -1.76
N ARG A 148 -11.80 18.47 -2.23
CA ARG A 148 -12.97 19.32 -2.50
C ARG A 148 -12.71 20.24 -3.69
N ARG A 149 -13.76 20.59 -4.39
CA ARG A 149 -13.74 21.61 -5.43
C ARG A 149 -13.53 23.00 -4.83
N ILE A 150 -12.84 23.88 -5.56
CA ILE A 150 -12.67 25.30 -5.19
C ILE A 150 -13.67 26.15 -5.98
N THR A 151 -14.20 27.22 -5.38
CA THR A 151 -15.06 28.18 -6.07
C THR A 151 -14.34 28.81 -7.25
N GLY A 152 -14.94 28.75 -8.44
CA GLY A 152 -14.33 29.27 -9.68
C GLY A 152 -13.35 28.31 -10.36
N SER A 153 -13.25 27.06 -9.88
CA SER A 153 -12.50 25.99 -10.53
C SER A 153 -12.99 25.71 -11.94
N GLN A 154 -12.14 25.08 -12.74
CA GLN A 154 -12.51 24.51 -14.03
C GLN A 154 -13.21 23.14 -13.92
N ILE A 155 -13.31 22.59 -12.71
CA ILE A 155 -14.14 21.41 -12.42
C ILE A 155 -15.61 21.86 -12.38
N GLU A 156 -16.45 21.24 -13.21
CA GLU A 156 -17.88 21.52 -13.27
C GLU A 156 -18.63 20.91 -12.07
N ASP A 157 -19.78 21.49 -11.75
CA ASP A 157 -20.61 21.00 -10.67
C ASP A 157 -21.22 19.63 -11.02
N GLY A 158 -20.99 18.62 -10.19
CA GLY A 158 -21.40 17.24 -10.46
C GLY A 158 -20.51 16.49 -11.45
N GLN A 159 -19.37 17.06 -11.83
CA GLN A 159 -18.43 16.38 -12.72
C GLN A 159 -17.78 15.17 -12.04
N THR A 160 -17.74 14.03 -12.73
CA THR A 160 -16.89 12.90 -12.32
C THR A 160 -15.44 13.16 -12.72
N VAL A 161 -14.57 13.23 -11.73
CA VAL A 161 -13.11 13.28 -11.89
C VAL A 161 -12.51 11.93 -11.54
N PHE A 162 -11.30 11.69 -12.01
CA PHE A 162 -10.49 10.52 -11.75
C PHE A 162 -9.29 10.97 -10.92
N VAL A 163 -8.99 10.24 -9.85
CA VAL A 163 -7.95 10.65 -8.90
C VAL A 163 -6.90 9.55 -8.83
N ASP A 164 -5.67 9.93 -9.14
CA ASP A 164 -4.49 9.11 -8.91
C ASP A 164 -3.82 9.61 -7.63
N TYR A 165 -3.34 8.71 -6.77
CA TYR A 165 -2.62 9.08 -5.56
C TYR A 165 -1.78 7.93 -5.02
N GLU A 166 -0.77 8.28 -4.23
CA GLU A 166 -0.02 7.30 -3.44
C GLU A 166 -0.37 7.45 -1.96
N THR A 167 -0.41 6.33 -1.23
CA THR A 167 -0.45 6.36 0.24
C THR A 167 0.96 6.41 0.78
N GLN A 168 1.18 7.22 1.81
CA GLN A 168 2.44 7.20 2.52
C GLN A 168 2.46 5.92 3.37
N SER A 169 3.32 4.97 3.01
CA SER A 169 3.57 3.80 3.84
C SER A 169 3.93 4.29 5.25
N LEU A 170 3.34 3.67 6.29
CA LEU A 170 3.56 4.09 7.66
C LEU A 170 5.05 4.08 7.97
N THR A 171 5.65 5.26 8.14
CA THR A 171 6.93 5.37 8.81
C THR A 171 6.73 4.95 10.26
N LEU A 172 7.38 3.85 10.62
CA LEU A 172 7.59 3.48 12.01
C LEU A 172 8.82 4.23 12.49
N ASP A 173 8.64 5.03 13.53
CA ASP A 173 9.75 5.66 14.23
C ASP A 173 10.62 4.57 14.87
N GLU A 174 11.94 4.73 14.84
CA GLU A 174 12.87 3.76 15.42
C GLU A 174 12.60 3.56 16.91
N ALA A 175 12.28 4.65 17.61
CA ALA A 175 11.90 4.58 19.01
C ALA A 175 10.63 3.75 19.24
N GLN A 176 9.68 3.75 18.29
CA GLN A 176 8.48 2.91 18.38
C GLN A 176 8.82 1.43 18.18
N LEU A 177 9.72 1.12 17.24
CA LEU A 177 10.20 -0.24 17.00
C LEU A 177 10.96 -0.76 18.23
N ASP A 178 11.89 0.02 18.77
CA ASP A 178 12.70 -0.37 19.92
C ASP A 178 11.84 -0.60 21.17
N ASN A 179 10.87 0.30 21.43
CA ASN A 179 9.94 0.12 22.54
C ASN A 179 9.06 -1.13 22.39
N ALA A 180 8.60 -1.41 21.16
CA ALA A 180 7.80 -2.61 20.91
C ALA A 180 8.60 -3.91 21.07
N VAL A 181 9.88 -3.90 20.67
CA VAL A 181 10.79 -5.02 20.93
C VAL A 181 11.01 -5.20 22.43
N ALA A 182 11.26 -4.12 23.17
CA ALA A 182 11.43 -4.21 24.62
C ALA A 182 10.17 -4.74 25.35
N GLU A 183 8.98 -4.27 24.99
CA GLU A 183 7.73 -4.77 25.58
C GLU A 183 7.47 -6.25 25.23
N ALA A 184 7.85 -6.66 24.01
CA ALA A 184 7.75 -8.06 23.59
C ALA A 184 8.74 -8.98 24.31
N ASP A 185 9.97 -8.52 24.55
CA ASP A 185 11.00 -9.24 25.33
C ASP A 185 10.49 -9.52 26.75
N ASP A 186 10.04 -8.47 27.45
CA ASP A 186 9.50 -8.57 28.81
C ASP A 186 8.32 -9.54 28.88
N LEU A 187 7.41 -9.47 27.90
CA LEU A 187 6.27 -10.38 27.82
C LEU A 187 6.72 -11.82 27.56
N LEU A 188 7.63 -12.05 26.60
CA LEU A 188 8.07 -13.39 26.24
C LEU A 188 8.82 -14.06 27.39
N LEU A 189 9.72 -13.35 28.05
CA LEU A 189 10.46 -13.83 29.23
C LEU A 189 9.52 -14.21 30.37
N SER A 190 8.38 -13.55 30.51
CA SER A 190 7.36 -13.93 31.51
C SER A 190 6.60 -15.24 31.19
N LEU A 191 6.69 -15.72 29.94
CA LEU A 191 5.92 -16.87 29.45
C LEU A 191 6.75 -18.15 29.29
N ILE A 192 8.07 -18.02 29.10
CA ILE A 192 8.98 -19.13 28.82
C ILE A 192 9.76 -19.57 30.06
N ASP A 193 10.33 -20.76 30.02
CA ASP A 193 11.20 -21.27 31.09
C ASP A 193 12.56 -20.53 31.09
N GLU A 194 13.09 -20.26 32.29
CA GLU A 194 14.36 -19.54 32.48
C GLU A 194 15.54 -20.18 31.73
N SER A 195 15.51 -21.50 31.54
CA SER A 195 16.53 -22.23 30.77
C SER A 195 16.64 -21.80 29.31
N TYR A 196 15.61 -21.12 28.77
CA TYR A 196 15.60 -20.61 27.40
C TYR A 196 15.98 -19.13 27.27
N HIS A 197 16.24 -18.40 28.36
CA HIS A 197 16.48 -16.96 28.32
C HIS A 197 17.68 -16.54 27.45
N ASP A 198 18.72 -17.37 27.36
CA ASP A 198 19.90 -17.13 26.52
C ASP A 198 19.92 -17.99 25.24
N SER A 199 18.77 -18.54 24.87
CA SER A 199 18.64 -19.43 23.71
C SER A 199 18.69 -18.65 22.39
N SER A 200 19.31 -19.23 21.37
CA SER A 200 19.26 -18.72 19.99
C SER A 200 18.21 -19.43 19.12
N ASN A 201 17.22 -20.07 19.75
CA ASN A 201 16.19 -20.83 19.05
C ASN A 201 15.35 -19.91 18.14
N GLN A 202 15.33 -20.22 16.85
CA GLN A 202 14.57 -19.43 15.86
C GLN A 202 13.07 -19.33 16.18
N GLY A 203 12.49 -20.31 16.87
CA GLY A 203 11.11 -20.25 17.34
C GLY A 203 10.87 -19.14 18.37
N LEU A 204 11.82 -18.88 19.27
CA LEU A 204 11.74 -17.77 20.22
C LEU A 204 11.90 -16.42 19.52
N VAL A 205 12.84 -16.33 18.57
CA VAL A 205 12.98 -15.15 17.70
C VAL A 205 11.65 -14.85 17.00
N THR A 206 11.05 -15.84 16.34
CA THR A 206 9.77 -15.66 15.65
C THR A 206 8.62 -15.33 16.60
N ALA A 207 8.55 -15.97 17.77
CA ALA A 207 7.53 -15.67 18.78
C ALA A 207 7.62 -14.21 19.24
N GLU A 208 8.82 -13.74 19.58
CA GLU A 208 9.04 -12.37 20.02
C GLU A 208 8.78 -11.36 18.90
N THR A 209 9.20 -11.64 17.67
CA THR A 209 8.88 -10.79 16.50
C THR A 209 7.37 -10.62 16.35
N TYR A 210 6.58 -11.69 16.50
CA TYR A 210 5.12 -11.61 16.41
C TYR A 210 4.50 -10.82 17.57
N LEU A 211 5.01 -10.99 18.78
CA LEU A 211 4.56 -10.19 19.93
C LEU A 211 4.90 -8.70 19.73
N ALA A 212 6.09 -8.36 19.22
CA ALA A 212 6.47 -6.99 18.90
C ALA A 212 5.56 -6.39 17.81
N LEU A 213 5.22 -7.15 16.77
CA LEU A 213 4.26 -6.73 15.74
C LEU A 213 2.87 -6.48 16.34
N ALA A 214 2.42 -7.29 17.28
CA ALA A 214 1.15 -7.09 17.97
C ALA A 214 1.13 -5.79 18.77
N VAL A 215 2.22 -5.47 19.49
CA VAL A 215 2.39 -4.20 20.21
C VAL A 215 2.33 -3.01 19.24
N LEU A 216 3.06 -3.07 18.11
CA LEU A 216 3.04 -2.03 17.09
C LEU A 216 1.64 -1.82 16.50
N CYS A 217 0.94 -2.90 16.18
CA CYS A 217 -0.43 -2.85 15.67
C CYS A 217 -1.37 -2.15 16.67
N ARG A 218 -1.22 -2.41 17.97
CA ARG A 218 -1.98 -1.73 19.02
C ARG A 218 -1.68 -0.23 19.08
N VAL A 219 -0.41 0.15 19.01
CA VAL A 219 0.00 1.57 18.95
C VAL A 219 -0.62 2.25 17.73
N LYS A 220 -0.58 1.62 16.56
CA LYS A 220 -1.18 2.17 15.33
C LYS A 220 -2.69 2.24 15.38
N ALA A 221 -3.37 1.25 15.98
CA ALA A 221 -4.81 1.34 16.21
C ALA A 221 -5.18 2.56 17.07
N MET A 222 -4.42 2.82 18.14
CA MET A 222 -4.64 4.01 18.98
C MET A 222 -4.38 5.30 18.20
N SER A 223 -3.31 5.38 17.42
CA SER A 223 -3.05 6.55 16.57
C SER A 223 -4.14 6.76 15.52
N ALA A 224 -4.68 5.69 14.93
CA ALA A 224 -5.77 5.76 13.97
C ALA A 224 -7.07 6.29 14.61
N LEU A 225 -7.39 5.89 15.85
CA LEU A 225 -8.55 6.41 16.58
C LEU A 225 -8.48 7.92 16.87
N GLN A 226 -7.28 8.50 16.93
CA GLN A 226 -7.09 9.95 17.10
C GLN A 226 -7.39 10.73 15.81
N GLN A 227 -7.52 10.05 14.67
CA GLN A 227 -7.83 10.68 13.38
C GLN A 227 -9.35 10.67 13.13
N PRO A 228 -9.91 11.77 12.60
CA PRO A 228 -11.32 11.79 12.19
C PRO A 228 -11.61 10.69 11.16
N GLY A 229 -12.57 9.81 11.45
CA GLY A 229 -12.93 8.69 10.56
C GLY A 229 -12.01 7.46 10.66
N GLY A 230 -11.03 7.45 11.56
CA GLY A 230 -10.04 6.36 11.65
C GLY A 230 -10.53 5.06 12.31
N THR A 231 -11.83 4.90 12.57
CA THR A 231 -12.38 3.71 13.25
C THR A 231 -12.19 2.42 12.46
N SER A 232 -12.42 2.43 11.15
CA SER A 232 -12.22 1.25 10.30
C SER A 232 -10.76 0.83 10.26
N THR A 233 -9.85 1.79 10.08
CA THR A 233 -8.40 1.59 10.11
C THR A 233 -7.95 1.06 11.47
N ALA A 234 -8.47 1.61 12.57
CA ALA A 234 -8.16 1.14 13.91
C ALA A 234 -8.61 -0.30 14.14
N ASN A 235 -9.82 -0.67 13.69
CA ASN A 235 -10.34 -2.04 13.79
C ASN A 235 -9.47 -3.02 13.01
N HIS A 236 -9.02 -2.65 11.80
CA HIS A 236 -8.12 -3.47 11.00
C HIS A 236 -6.79 -3.73 11.72
N TRP A 237 -6.18 -2.68 12.29
CA TRP A 237 -4.96 -2.81 13.09
C TRP A 237 -5.17 -3.65 14.36
N GLN A 238 -6.32 -3.54 15.00
CA GLN A 238 -6.65 -4.38 16.17
C GLN A 238 -6.77 -5.86 15.80
N GLU A 239 -7.45 -6.18 14.70
CA GLU A 239 -7.59 -7.55 14.21
C GLU A 239 -6.24 -8.15 13.84
N LEU A 240 -5.43 -7.41 13.08
CA LEU A 240 -4.09 -7.84 12.70
C LEU A 240 -3.20 -8.05 13.94
N GLY A 241 -3.24 -7.13 14.91
CA GLY A 241 -2.51 -7.24 16.16
C GLY A 241 -2.95 -8.45 17.00
N ALA A 242 -4.24 -8.76 17.04
CA ALA A 242 -4.77 -9.93 17.74
C ALA A 242 -4.29 -11.25 17.12
N ASN A 243 -4.22 -11.31 15.77
CA ASN A 243 -3.70 -12.47 15.06
C ASN A 243 -2.21 -12.71 15.37
N TYR A 244 -1.37 -11.67 15.24
CA TYR A 244 0.05 -11.77 15.60
C TYR A 244 0.26 -12.17 17.06
N PHE A 245 -0.53 -11.61 17.97
CA PHE A 245 -0.46 -11.96 19.38
C PHE A 245 -0.77 -13.44 19.62
N ALA A 246 -1.86 -13.94 19.02
CA ALA A 246 -2.27 -15.34 19.16
C ALA A 246 -1.22 -16.31 18.60
N ASP A 247 -0.64 -16.01 17.44
CA ASP A 247 0.42 -16.82 16.83
C ASP A 247 1.72 -16.78 17.65
N GLY A 248 2.11 -15.60 18.15
CA GLY A 248 3.26 -15.44 19.04
C GLY A 248 3.13 -16.28 20.31
N LEU A 249 1.98 -16.20 20.98
CA LEU A 249 1.69 -17.01 22.18
C LEU A 249 1.72 -18.52 21.89
N LYS A 250 1.14 -18.95 20.77
CA LYS A 250 1.13 -20.36 20.37
C LYS A 250 2.54 -20.92 20.20
N ILE A 251 3.48 -20.12 19.71
CA ILE A 251 4.88 -20.52 19.57
C ILE A 251 5.56 -20.49 20.95
N ALA A 252 5.39 -19.40 21.72
CA ALA A 252 5.98 -19.24 23.06
C ALA A 252 5.59 -20.37 24.02
N HIS A 253 4.35 -20.85 23.98
CA HIS A 253 3.87 -21.94 24.83
C HIS A 253 4.64 -23.26 24.68
N ARG A 254 5.36 -23.47 23.57
CA ARG A 254 6.23 -24.64 23.38
C ARG A 254 7.46 -24.61 24.29
N PHE A 255 7.81 -23.44 24.80
CA PHE A 255 8.95 -23.18 25.66
C PHE A 255 8.53 -22.85 27.11
N ALA A 256 7.25 -22.98 27.43
CA ALA A 256 6.73 -22.73 28.76
C ALA A 256 7.31 -23.70 29.79
N PRO A 257 7.46 -23.27 31.06
CA PRO A 257 7.98 -24.13 32.11
C PRO A 257 7.10 -25.37 32.29
N VAL A 258 7.75 -26.53 32.43
CA VAL A 258 7.04 -27.78 32.70
C VAL A 258 6.43 -27.67 34.09
N ARG A 259 5.11 -27.47 34.17
CA ARG A 259 4.40 -27.53 35.45
C ARG A 259 4.61 -28.92 36.03
N GLY A 260 5.27 -28.98 37.18
CA GLY A 260 5.60 -30.23 37.86
C GLY A 260 4.38 -31.16 37.90
N GLN A 261 4.54 -32.37 37.37
CA GLN A 261 3.55 -33.41 37.55
C GLN A 261 3.32 -33.60 39.05
N LEU A 262 2.05 -33.62 39.48
CA LEU A 262 1.71 -33.98 40.85
C LEU A 262 2.34 -35.34 41.16
N SER A 263 3.27 -35.36 42.11
CA SER A 263 3.90 -36.59 42.58
C SER A 263 2.79 -37.55 43.01
N SER A 264 2.75 -38.75 42.42
CA SER A 264 1.79 -39.78 42.84
C SER A 264 1.97 -40.04 44.35
N PRO A 265 0.88 -40.17 45.12
CA PRO A 265 0.97 -40.34 46.57
C PRO A 265 1.78 -41.60 46.88
N VAL A 266 2.82 -41.44 47.69
CA VAL A 266 3.63 -42.54 48.21
C VAL A 266 2.73 -43.42 49.07
N ARG A 267 2.52 -44.67 48.66
CA ARG A 267 1.86 -45.69 49.50
C ARG A 267 2.71 -45.90 50.74
N VAL A 268 2.27 -45.37 51.88
CA VAL A 268 2.80 -45.75 53.19
C VAL A 268 2.29 -47.15 53.49
N THR A 269 3.10 -48.17 53.21
CA THR A 269 2.84 -49.52 53.74
C THR A 269 3.19 -49.50 55.23
N GLY A 270 2.15 -49.36 56.07
CA GLY A 270 2.28 -49.58 57.51
C GLY A 270 2.77 -51.00 57.77
N GLY A 271 3.99 -51.10 58.28
CA GLY A 271 4.53 -52.35 58.80
C GLY A 271 3.86 -52.66 60.13
N ASP A 272 2.90 -53.57 60.13
CA ASP A 272 2.48 -54.27 61.35
C ASP A 272 3.56 -55.29 61.69
N SER A 273 4.50 -54.90 62.56
CA SER A 273 5.35 -55.83 63.30
C SER A 273 4.54 -56.44 64.44
N ARG A 274 4.20 -57.72 64.31
CA ARG A 274 3.86 -58.61 65.44
C ARG A 274 5.09 -59.38 65.90
#